data_AF-A0AAD9NI63-F1
#
_entry.id   AF-A0AAD9NI63-F1
#
_cell.length_a   1.000
_cell.length_b   1.000
_cell.length_c   1.000
_cell.angle_alpha   90.00
_cell.angle_beta   90.00
_cell.angle_gamma   90.00
#
_symmetry.space_group_name_H-M   'P 1'
#
loop_
_entity.id
_entity.type
_entity.pdbx_description
1 polymer ?
#
loop_
_entity_poly.entity_id
_entity_poly.type
_entity_poly.pdbx_seq_one_letter_code
_entity_poly.pdbx_strand_id
1 'polypeptide(L)'
;MQAVDLFGKLLYGPWVHRFYTSSESEISHVDAIGEIRGVLRGLRERISDPMSLFRMKVDLFGRDLNSSDRTLILLRELPLEDRIKLFTQMMKAILQSTAQVLERQYRKYFDLTITNKLREETLSPRSHNIDAEKVTGMFSALLDRAPHATVGYLRSKKNRSMEYLDNLSHGQREHVIQFVIPVARNRKK
;
A
#
# COMPACT_ATOMS: atom_id res chain seq x y z
N MET A 1 -23.37 1.97 11.70
CA MET A 1 -21.94 2.32 11.71
C MET A 1 -21.08 1.19 12.30
N GLN A 2 -21.49 0.51 13.38
CA GLN A 2 -20.75 -0.59 14.02
C GLN A 2 -20.07 -1.60 13.07
N ALA A 3 -20.73 -2.08 12.02
CA ALA A 3 -20.13 -3.02 11.07
C ALA A 3 -18.90 -2.45 10.36
N VAL A 4 -18.96 -1.19 9.91
CA VAL A 4 -17.85 -0.50 9.25
C VAL A 4 -16.73 -0.25 10.25
N ASP A 5 -17.06 0.19 11.45
CA ASP A 5 -16.07 0.54 12.48
C ASP A 5 -15.33 -0.69 12.99
N LEU A 6 -16.04 -1.80 13.23
CA LEU A 6 -15.44 -3.07 13.61
C LEU A 6 -14.54 -3.60 12.49
N PHE A 7 -14.99 -3.54 11.25
CA PHE A 7 -14.16 -3.89 10.10
C PHE A 7 -12.92 -2.99 9.98
N GLY A 8 -13.07 -1.72 10.32
CA GLY A 8 -11.98 -0.75 10.40
C GLY A 8 -10.90 -1.18 11.38
N LYS A 9 -11.28 -1.65 12.58
CA LYS A 9 -10.34 -2.16 13.58
C LYS A 9 -9.69 -3.49 13.17
N LEU A 10 -10.42 -4.37 12.50
CA LEU A 10 -9.95 -5.71 12.15
C LEU A 10 -9.14 -5.78 10.85
N LEU A 11 -9.29 -4.81 9.95
CA LEU A 11 -8.58 -4.79 8.68
C LEU A 11 -7.95 -3.44 8.36
N TYR A 12 -8.74 -2.38 8.24
CA TYR A 12 -8.27 -1.14 7.63
C TYR A 12 -7.16 -0.47 8.45
N GLY A 13 -7.34 -0.37 9.77
CA GLY A 13 -6.31 0.13 10.69
C GLY A 13 -5.02 -0.67 10.61
N PRO A 14 -5.06 -2.01 10.79
CA PRO A 14 -3.91 -2.88 10.57
C PRO A 14 -3.27 -2.75 9.18
N TRP A 15 -4.07 -2.62 8.12
CA TRP A 15 -3.62 -2.47 6.74
C TRP A 15 -2.82 -1.18 6.56
N VAL A 16 -3.36 -0.05 7.04
CA VAL A 16 -2.67 1.24 7.04
C VAL A 16 -1.38 1.15 7.86
N HIS A 17 -1.43 0.53 9.03
CA HIS A 17 -0.23 0.38 9.85
C HIS A 17 0.86 -0.45 9.14
N ARG A 18 0.48 -1.62 8.59
CA ARG A 18 1.40 -2.58 7.98
C ARG A 18 2.03 -2.08 6.69
N PHE A 19 1.24 -1.42 5.86
CA PHE A 19 1.66 -1.06 4.50
C PHE A 19 1.89 0.44 4.28
N TYR A 20 1.41 1.31 5.18
CA TYR A 20 1.46 2.77 4.99
C TYR A 20 2.30 3.51 6.02
N THR A 21 2.31 3.11 7.29
CA THR A 21 2.92 3.93 8.36
C THR A 21 4.08 3.29 9.11
N SER A 22 4.26 1.97 9.09
CA SER A 22 5.41 1.38 9.78
C SER A 22 6.70 1.66 9.00
N SER A 23 7.49 2.62 9.49
CA SER A 23 8.90 2.81 9.11
C SER A 23 9.76 1.57 9.37
N GLU A 24 9.24 0.63 10.16
CA GLU A 24 9.86 -0.64 10.57
C GLU A 24 9.48 -1.82 9.67
N SER A 25 8.53 -1.69 8.73
CA SER A 25 8.20 -2.80 7.82
C SER A 25 9.04 -2.74 6.55
N GLU A 26 10.25 -3.30 6.62
CA GLU A 26 11.01 -3.72 5.44
C GLU A 26 10.41 -4.99 4.81
N ILE A 27 9.09 -4.97 4.58
CA ILE A 27 8.45 -6.07 3.86
C ILE A 27 8.75 -5.88 2.37
N SER A 28 9.38 -6.89 1.79
CA SER A 28 9.56 -6.96 0.34
C SER A 28 8.21 -6.91 -0.37
N HIS A 29 8.17 -6.35 -1.59
CA HIS A 29 6.94 -6.28 -2.38
C HIS A 29 6.25 -7.65 -2.51
N VAL A 30 7.05 -8.71 -2.66
CA VAL A 30 6.58 -10.09 -2.85
C VAL A 30 6.04 -10.71 -1.58
N ASP A 31 6.66 -10.47 -0.42
CA ASP A 31 6.16 -11.03 0.84
C ASP A 31 4.87 -10.34 1.29
N ALA A 32 4.69 -9.05 0.97
CA ALA A 32 3.41 -8.37 1.16
C ALA A 32 2.28 -9.00 0.33
N ILE A 33 2.54 -9.44 -0.91
CA ILE A 33 1.55 -10.16 -1.71
C ILE A 33 1.13 -11.46 -0.99
N GLY A 34 2.07 -12.14 -0.32
CA GLY A 34 1.78 -13.28 0.53
C GLY A 34 0.83 -12.94 1.68
N GLU A 35 1.08 -11.85 2.41
CA GLU A 35 0.18 -11.36 3.47
C GLU A 35 -1.21 -11.02 2.93
N ILE A 36 -1.29 -10.37 1.78
CA ILE A 36 -2.56 -9.98 1.13
C ILE A 36 -3.36 -11.23 0.71
N ARG A 37 -2.71 -12.30 0.24
CA ARG A 37 -3.39 -13.59 -0.01
C ARG A 37 -3.95 -14.17 1.29
N GLY A 38 -3.20 -14.06 2.39
CA GLY A 38 -3.66 -14.47 3.72
C GLY A 38 -4.92 -13.72 4.16
N VAL A 39 -4.91 -12.39 4.03
CA VAL A 39 -6.07 -11.53 4.28
C VAL A 39 -7.26 -11.93 3.42
N LEU A 40 -7.06 -12.13 2.12
CA LEU A 40 -8.13 -12.53 1.19
C LEU A 40 -8.78 -13.85 1.59
N ARG A 41 -7.98 -14.85 1.97
CA ARG A 41 -8.46 -16.11 2.50
C ARG A 41 -9.28 -15.89 3.78
N GLY A 42 -8.75 -15.10 4.72
CA GLY A 42 -9.42 -14.78 5.98
C GLY A 42 -10.78 -14.09 5.78
N LEU A 43 -10.88 -13.18 4.80
CA LEU A 43 -12.14 -12.56 4.40
C LEU A 43 -13.14 -13.59 3.88
N ARG A 44 -12.72 -14.45 2.93
CA ARG A 44 -13.60 -15.44 2.29
C ARG A 44 -14.18 -16.45 3.28
N GLU A 45 -13.38 -16.96 4.20
CA GLU A 45 -13.80 -17.89 5.26
C GLU A 45 -14.93 -17.32 6.14
N ARG A 46 -15.01 -15.98 6.26
CA ARG A 46 -15.92 -15.28 7.17
C ARG A 46 -17.15 -14.71 6.46
N ILE A 47 -17.26 -14.85 5.14
CA ILE A 47 -18.45 -14.42 4.38
C ILE A 47 -19.68 -15.25 4.77
N SER A 48 -19.49 -16.55 5.07
CA SER A 48 -20.56 -17.45 5.48
C SER A 48 -20.99 -17.25 6.93
N ASP A 49 -20.08 -16.80 7.80
CA ASP A 49 -20.37 -16.44 9.19
C ASP A 49 -19.74 -15.08 9.57
N PRO A 50 -20.37 -13.95 9.20
CA PRO A 50 -19.89 -12.62 9.56
C PRO A 50 -19.88 -12.37 11.08
N MET A 51 -20.68 -13.10 11.86
CA MET A 51 -20.75 -12.94 13.32
C MET A 51 -19.51 -13.51 14.02
N SER A 52 -18.74 -14.38 13.35
CA SER A 52 -17.45 -14.85 13.84
C SER A 52 -16.46 -13.70 14.16
N LEU A 53 -16.59 -12.55 13.50
CA LEU A 53 -15.71 -11.38 13.68
C LEU A 53 -15.72 -10.84 15.12
N PHE A 54 -16.85 -10.95 15.83
CA PHE A 54 -16.96 -10.53 17.24
C PHE A 54 -16.05 -11.34 18.18
N ARG A 55 -15.73 -12.58 17.80
CA ARG A 55 -15.00 -13.55 18.63
C ARG A 55 -13.51 -13.63 18.28
N MET A 56 -13.05 -12.87 17.29
CA MET A 56 -11.65 -12.90 16.86
C MET A 56 -10.72 -12.42 17.98
N LYS A 57 -9.60 -13.11 18.17
CA LYS A 57 -8.53 -12.65 19.07
C LYS A 57 -7.42 -11.91 18.33
N VAL A 58 -7.31 -12.18 17.03
CA VAL A 58 -6.35 -11.57 16.12
C VAL A 58 -7.07 -10.78 15.03
N ASP A 59 -6.39 -9.82 14.42
CA ASP A 59 -6.84 -9.13 13.21
C ASP A 59 -6.74 -10.04 11.96
N LEU A 60 -7.12 -9.52 10.79
CA LEU A 60 -7.04 -10.28 9.54
C LEU A 60 -5.60 -10.49 9.01
N PHE A 61 -4.61 -9.88 9.65
CA PHE A 61 -3.18 -10.13 9.42
C PHE A 61 -2.60 -11.14 10.41
N GLY A 62 -3.41 -11.67 11.34
CA GLY A 62 -2.99 -12.65 12.35
C GLY A 62 -2.30 -12.04 13.56
N ARG A 63 -2.40 -10.72 13.77
CA ARG A 63 -1.81 -10.04 14.93
C ARG A 63 -2.82 -9.93 16.06
N ASP A 64 -2.34 -10.05 17.30
CA ASP A 64 -3.22 -9.93 18.47
C ASP A 64 -3.90 -8.57 18.52
N LEU A 65 -5.21 -8.60 18.75
CA LEU A 65 -5.98 -7.39 18.96
C LEU A 65 -5.73 -6.88 20.37
N ASN A 66 -5.52 -5.57 20.48
CA ASN A 66 -5.28 -4.92 21.77
C ASN A 66 -6.52 -5.07 22.67
N SER A 67 -6.41 -5.92 23.70
CA SER A 67 -7.48 -6.18 24.65
C SER A 67 -7.86 -4.96 25.50
N SER A 68 -7.00 -3.95 25.55
CA SER A 68 -7.22 -2.70 26.29
C SER A 68 -7.81 -1.58 25.42
N ASP A 69 -8.06 -1.82 24.13
CA ASP A 69 -8.68 -0.85 23.23
C ASP A 69 -10.16 -0.68 23.56
N ARG A 70 -10.49 0.42 24.25
CA ARG A 70 -11.87 0.76 24.65
C ARG A 70 -12.84 0.81 23.46
N THR A 71 -12.39 1.29 22.30
CA THR A 71 -13.23 1.35 21.10
C THR A 71 -13.54 -0.06 20.60
N LEU A 72 -12.54 -0.95 20.57
CA LEU A 72 -12.77 -2.33 20.16
C LEU A 72 -13.70 -3.08 21.11
N ILE A 73 -13.56 -2.85 22.43
CA ILE A 73 -14.43 -3.43 23.45
C ILE A 73 -15.89 -3.03 23.18
N LEU A 74 -16.16 -1.74 23.02
CA LEU A 74 -17.51 -1.22 22.73
C LEU A 74 -18.07 -1.77 21.41
N LEU A 75 -17.24 -1.81 20.36
CA LEU A 75 -17.65 -2.33 19.05
C LEU A 75 -17.99 -3.81 19.06
N ARG A 76 -17.49 -4.57 20.05
CA ARG A 76 -17.76 -5.99 20.22
C ARG A 76 -19.04 -6.31 20.99
N GLU A 77 -19.67 -5.31 21.59
CA GLU A 77 -20.99 -5.49 22.17
C GLU A 77 -21.95 -5.91 21.07
N LEU A 78 -22.63 -7.04 21.27
CA LEU A 78 -23.54 -7.58 20.26
C LEU A 78 -24.63 -6.53 19.97
N PRO A 79 -24.95 -6.29 18.69
CA PRO A 79 -26.08 -5.44 18.36
C PRO A 79 -27.37 -6.02 18.96
N LEU A 80 -28.30 -5.13 19.31
CA LEU A 80 -29.66 -5.50 19.74
C LEU A 80 -30.28 -6.49 18.74
N GLU A 81 -31.12 -7.41 19.22
CA GLU A 81 -31.65 -8.54 18.44
C GLU A 81 -32.28 -8.11 17.09
N ASP A 82 -32.98 -6.97 17.08
CA ASP A 82 -33.60 -6.35 15.92
C ASP A 82 -32.58 -5.87 14.87
N ARG A 83 -31.34 -5.60 15.27
CA ARG A 83 -30.24 -5.11 14.40
C ARG A 83 -29.25 -6.18 13.99
N ILE A 84 -29.27 -7.38 14.58
CA ILE A 84 -28.35 -8.48 14.23
C ILE A 84 -28.46 -8.83 12.73
N LYS A 85 -29.68 -8.90 12.20
CA LYS A 85 -29.91 -9.22 10.79
C LYS A 85 -29.31 -8.15 9.87
N LEU A 86 -29.52 -6.87 10.18
CA LEU A 86 -28.98 -5.75 9.43
C LEU A 86 -27.44 -5.73 9.50
N PHE A 87 -26.87 -5.91 10.69
CA PHE A 87 -25.42 -6.01 10.88
C PHE A 87 -24.83 -7.12 10.01
N THR A 88 -25.44 -8.32 10.04
CA THR A 88 -24.95 -9.49 9.31
C THR A 88 -24.96 -9.23 7.81
N GLN A 89 -26.03 -8.62 7.28
CA GLN A 89 -26.12 -8.24 5.86
C GLN A 89 -25.06 -7.22 5.48
N MET A 90 -24.90 -6.15 6.26
CA MET A 90 -23.90 -5.11 6.01
C MET A 90 -22.48 -5.68 6.05
N MET A 91 -22.16 -6.46 7.08
CA MET A 91 -20.84 -7.03 7.24
C MET A 91 -20.51 -8.01 6.12
N LYS A 92 -21.47 -8.86 5.73
CA LYS A 92 -21.31 -9.75 4.57
C LYS A 92 -21.01 -8.97 3.29
N ALA A 93 -21.74 -7.89 3.03
CA ALA A 93 -21.52 -7.04 1.87
C ALA A 93 -20.13 -6.39 1.89
N ILE A 94 -19.67 -5.92 3.06
CA ILE A 94 -18.31 -5.37 3.24
C ILE A 94 -17.26 -6.43 2.92
N LEU A 95 -17.34 -7.61 3.54
CA LEU A 95 -16.40 -8.71 3.33
C LEU A 95 -16.30 -9.12 1.86
N GLN A 96 -17.46 -9.29 1.20
CA GLN A 96 -17.55 -9.64 -0.22
C GLN A 96 -16.93 -8.56 -1.12
N SER A 97 -17.29 -7.29 -0.88
CA SER A 97 -16.79 -6.17 -1.68
C SER A 97 -15.28 -6.00 -1.53
N THR A 98 -14.76 -6.11 -0.30
CA THR A 98 -13.32 -6.03 -0.05
C THR A 98 -12.57 -7.18 -0.71
N ALA A 99 -13.08 -8.42 -0.60
CA ALA A 99 -12.47 -9.56 -1.27
C ALA A 99 -12.41 -9.36 -2.80
N GLN A 100 -13.51 -8.91 -3.41
CA GLN A 100 -13.54 -8.61 -4.85
C GLN A 100 -12.54 -7.53 -5.27
N VAL A 101 -12.40 -6.46 -4.46
CA VAL A 101 -11.42 -5.41 -4.74
C VAL A 101 -10.00 -5.97 -4.66
N LEU A 102 -9.66 -6.72 -3.62
CA LEU A 102 -8.33 -7.31 -3.47
C LEU A 102 -8.02 -8.28 -4.62
N GLU A 103 -8.97 -9.13 -5.00
CA GLU A 103 -8.82 -10.03 -6.15
C GLU A 103 -8.56 -9.26 -7.44
N ARG A 104 -9.36 -8.22 -7.72
CA ARG A 104 -9.18 -7.42 -8.93
C ARG A 104 -7.83 -6.73 -8.96
N GLN A 105 -7.42 -6.11 -7.85
CA GLN A 105 -6.17 -5.34 -7.78
C GLN A 105 -4.93 -6.23 -7.85
N TYR A 106 -4.98 -7.41 -7.21
CA TYR A 106 -3.82 -8.28 -7.07
C TYR A 106 -3.85 -9.52 -7.97
N ARG A 107 -4.84 -9.68 -8.85
CA ARG A 107 -5.01 -10.85 -9.75
C ARG A 107 -3.70 -11.28 -10.40
N LYS A 108 -3.01 -10.34 -11.05
CA LYS A 108 -1.75 -10.59 -11.75
C LYS A 108 -0.63 -11.06 -10.81
N TYR A 109 -0.64 -10.60 -9.57
CA TYR A 109 0.33 -10.99 -8.54
C TYR A 109 -0.02 -12.33 -7.88
N PHE A 110 -1.29 -12.73 -7.91
CA PHE A 110 -1.74 -14.03 -7.41
C PHE A 110 -1.36 -15.19 -8.35
N ASP A 111 -1.21 -14.91 -9.64
CA ASP A 111 -0.79 -15.90 -10.63
C ASP A 111 0.75 -16.02 -10.73
N LEU A 112 1.50 -15.09 -10.12
CA LEU A 112 2.96 -15.14 -10.09
C LEU A 112 3.48 -16.27 -9.18
N THR A 113 4.44 -17.03 -9.71
CA THR A 113 5.23 -17.97 -8.91
C THR A 113 6.35 -17.20 -8.23
N ILE A 114 6.31 -17.17 -6.89
CA ILE A 114 7.31 -16.49 -6.08
C ILE A 114 8.59 -17.32 -6.09
N THR A 115 9.64 -16.81 -6.73
CA THR A 115 10.99 -17.41 -6.72
C THR A 115 11.92 -16.60 -5.81
N ASN A 116 12.97 -17.25 -5.29
CA ASN A 116 13.97 -16.55 -4.46
C ASN A 116 14.67 -15.42 -5.22
N LYS A 117 14.90 -15.61 -6.52
CA LYS A 117 15.44 -14.56 -7.40
C LYS A 117 14.52 -13.35 -7.49
N LEU A 118 13.20 -13.57 -7.66
CA LEU A 118 12.22 -12.48 -7.68
C LEU A 118 12.16 -11.75 -6.32
N ARG A 119 12.33 -12.46 -5.21
CA ARG A 119 12.43 -11.84 -3.88
C ARG A 119 13.65 -10.92 -3.78
N GLU A 120 14.83 -11.40 -4.17
CA GLU A 120 16.07 -10.61 -4.18
C GLU A 120 15.93 -9.35 -5.05
N GLU A 121 15.33 -9.47 -6.24
CA GLU A 121 15.10 -8.34 -7.16
C GLU A 121 14.04 -7.34 -6.65
N THR A 122 13.18 -7.75 -5.70
CA THR A 122 12.08 -6.93 -5.17
C THR A 122 12.28 -6.51 -3.71
N LEU A 123 13.49 -6.65 -3.17
CA LEU A 123 13.87 -6.15 -1.84
C LEU A 123 13.78 -4.61 -1.74
N SER A 124 14.07 -3.88 -2.84
CA SER A 124 14.11 -2.41 -2.80
C SER A 124 12.76 -1.71 -2.94
N PRO A 125 11.79 -2.16 -3.77
CA PRO A 125 10.48 -1.53 -3.82
C PRO A 125 9.60 -1.94 -2.63
N ARG A 126 9.04 -0.96 -1.93
CA ARG A 126 7.95 -1.18 -0.96
C ARG A 126 6.72 -1.76 -1.66
N SER A 127 5.95 -2.56 -0.93
CA SER A 127 4.76 -3.24 -1.44
C SER A 127 3.64 -2.29 -1.86
N HIS A 128 3.48 -1.18 -1.14
CA HIS A 128 2.51 -0.14 -1.45
C HIS A 128 3.17 1.12 -1.98
N ASN A 129 2.54 1.59 -3.05
CA ASN A 129 2.98 2.66 -3.92
C ASN A 129 2.76 4.04 -3.29
N ILE A 130 2.86 4.28 -1.98
CA ILE A 130 2.68 5.65 -1.46
C ILE A 130 3.79 6.55 -1.96
N ASP A 131 5.04 6.07 -1.88
CA ASP A 131 6.15 6.85 -2.38
C ASP A 131 6.02 7.05 -3.88
N ALA A 132 5.57 6.05 -4.64
CA ALA A 132 5.36 6.21 -6.07
C ALA A 132 4.03 6.88 -6.47
N GLU A 133 2.97 6.88 -5.67
CA GLU A 133 1.76 7.71 -5.82
C GLU A 133 2.07 9.15 -5.46
N LYS A 134 2.93 9.38 -4.46
CA LYS A 134 3.47 10.69 -4.12
C LYS A 134 4.41 11.17 -5.23
N VAL A 135 5.28 10.31 -5.76
CA VAL A 135 6.13 10.61 -6.92
C VAL A 135 5.24 10.94 -8.12
N THR A 136 4.33 10.06 -8.50
CA THR A 136 3.46 10.19 -9.68
C THR A 136 2.47 11.35 -9.51
N GLY A 137 1.90 11.55 -8.32
CA GLY A 137 1.02 12.68 -7.99
C GLY A 137 1.78 14.01 -8.00
N MET A 138 3.02 14.05 -7.53
CA MET A 138 3.89 15.23 -7.69
C MET A 138 4.26 15.46 -9.16
N PHE A 139 4.49 14.39 -9.95
CA PHE A 139 4.70 14.50 -11.39
C PHE A 139 3.46 15.01 -12.12
N SER A 140 2.27 14.50 -11.79
CA SER A 140 0.99 14.97 -12.33
C SER A 140 0.76 16.43 -11.99
N ALA A 141 0.93 16.84 -10.72
CA ALA A 141 0.80 18.24 -10.32
C ALA A 141 1.82 19.16 -11.02
N LEU A 142 3.04 18.67 -11.26
CA LEU A 142 4.07 19.41 -12.01
C LEU A 142 3.75 19.48 -13.51
N LEU A 143 3.15 18.44 -14.08
CA LEU A 143 2.68 18.40 -15.47
C LEU A 143 1.50 19.34 -15.66
N ASP A 144 0.52 19.34 -14.75
CA ASP A 144 -0.64 20.25 -14.79
C ASP A 144 -0.20 21.71 -14.71
N ARG A 145 0.82 22.00 -13.89
CA ARG A 145 1.41 23.35 -13.78
C ARG A 145 2.25 23.74 -15.00
N ALA A 146 2.80 22.77 -15.73
CA ALA A 146 3.66 23.00 -16.89
C ALA A 146 3.43 21.92 -17.97
N PRO A 147 2.33 22.02 -18.74
CA PRO A 147 1.91 20.96 -19.68
C PRO A 147 2.91 20.69 -20.79
N HIS A 148 3.74 21.69 -21.12
CA HIS A 148 4.76 21.62 -22.16
C HIS A 148 6.14 21.19 -21.64
N ALA A 149 6.26 20.90 -20.33
CA ALA A 149 7.51 20.43 -19.76
C ALA A 149 7.77 18.97 -20.11
N THR A 150 9.00 18.66 -20.53
CA THR A 150 9.41 17.27 -20.74
C THR A 150 9.55 16.53 -19.40
N VAL A 151 9.27 15.23 -19.38
CA VAL A 151 9.40 14.37 -18.19
C VAL A 151 10.81 14.48 -17.57
N GLY A 152 11.85 14.63 -18.41
CA GLY A 152 13.22 14.85 -17.96
C GLY A 152 13.41 16.12 -17.14
N TYR A 153 12.77 17.22 -17.54
CA TYR A 153 12.80 18.49 -16.83
C TYR A 153 12.03 18.44 -15.51
N LEU A 154 10.86 17.79 -15.48
CA LEU A 154 10.12 17.61 -14.24
C LEU A 154 10.90 16.76 -13.22
N ARG A 155 11.62 15.74 -13.71
CA ARG A 155 12.47 14.88 -12.88
C ARG A 155 13.70 15.62 -12.33
N SER A 156 14.31 16.48 -13.14
CA SER A 156 15.46 17.28 -12.69
C SER A 156 15.08 18.31 -11.62
N LYS A 157 13.88 18.90 -11.72
CA LYS A 157 13.33 19.80 -10.69
C LYS A 157 13.06 19.05 -9.39
N LYS A 158 12.46 17.86 -9.45
CA LYS A 158 12.18 17.04 -8.28
C LYS A 158 13.46 16.64 -7.53
N ASN A 159 14.45 16.16 -8.27
CA ASN A 159 15.71 15.69 -7.70
C ASN A 159 16.68 16.84 -7.35
N ARG A 160 16.22 18.10 -7.45
CA ARG A 160 17.04 19.31 -7.28
C ARG A 160 18.32 19.31 -8.12
N SER A 161 18.32 18.59 -9.23
CA SER A 161 19.51 18.44 -10.07
C SER A 161 19.85 19.75 -10.78
N MET A 162 18.84 20.56 -11.13
CA MET A 162 19.06 21.90 -11.68
C MET A 162 19.65 22.83 -10.62
N GLU A 163 19.07 22.86 -9.41
CA GLU A 163 19.57 23.66 -8.29
C GLU A 163 21.00 23.27 -7.87
N TYR A 164 21.30 21.97 -7.89
CA TYR A 164 22.66 21.47 -7.68
C TYR A 164 23.64 21.99 -8.74
N LEU A 165 23.27 21.92 -10.03
CA LEU A 165 24.11 22.43 -11.12
C LEU A 165 24.26 23.96 -11.05
N ASP A 166 23.19 24.68 -10.71
CA ASP A 166 23.15 26.13 -10.61
C ASP A 166 24.08 26.66 -9.50
N ASN A 167 24.25 25.90 -8.41
CA ASN A 167 25.14 26.23 -7.31
C ASN A 167 26.62 25.85 -7.54
N LEU A 168 26.95 25.15 -8.62
CA LEU A 168 28.34 24.83 -8.97
C LEU A 168 29.01 25.96 -9.76
N SER A 169 30.32 26.11 -9.56
CA SER A 169 31.15 26.95 -10.43
C SER A 169 31.14 26.44 -11.87
N HIS A 170 31.37 27.33 -12.83
CA HIS A 170 31.30 27.01 -14.26
C HIS A 170 32.17 25.79 -14.64
N GLY A 171 33.41 25.73 -14.16
CA GLY A 171 34.32 24.61 -14.45
C GLY A 171 33.85 23.27 -13.86
N GLN A 172 33.26 23.28 -12.67
CA GLN A 172 32.72 22.07 -12.04
C GLN A 172 31.44 21.60 -12.73
N ARG A 173 30.56 22.54 -13.11
CA ARG A 173 29.34 22.24 -13.86
C ARG A 173 29.65 21.56 -15.20
N GLU A 174 30.60 22.12 -15.95
CA GLU A 174 31.03 21.58 -17.25
C GLU A 174 31.59 20.16 -17.09
N HIS A 175 32.42 19.94 -16.05
CA HIS A 175 32.99 18.63 -15.77
C HIS A 175 31.92 17.57 -15.46
N VAL A 176 30.92 17.92 -14.64
CA VAL A 176 29.80 17.02 -14.32
C VAL A 176 28.98 16.68 -15.57
N ILE A 177 28.70 17.67 -16.43
CA ILE A 177 27.94 17.44 -17.68
C ILE A 177 28.71 16.51 -18.63
N GLN A 178 30.00 16.78 -18.84
CA GLN A 178 30.86 15.98 -19.71
C GLN A 178 31.05 14.54 -19.19
N PHE A 179 31.02 14.33 -17.88
CA PHE A 179 31.05 13.00 -17.28
C PHE A 179 29.73 12.22 -17.48
N VAL A 180 28.59 12.89 -17.28
CA VAL A 180 27.28 12.21 -17.28
C VAL A 180 26.80 11.83 -18.69
N ILE A 181 27.12 12.61 -19.72
CA ILE A 181 26.70 12.34 -21.11
C ILE A 181 27.13 10.94 -21.63
N PRO A 182 28.43 10.55 -21.56
CA PRO A 182 28.87 9.23 -22.01
C PRO A 182 28.30 8.09 -21.15
N VAL A 183 28.18 8.29 -19.83
CA VAL A 183 27.56 7.30 -18.92
C VAL A 183 26.09 7.06 -19.27
N ALA A 184 25.34 8.12 -19.59
CA ALA A 184 23.95 8.03 -19.99
C ALA A 184 23.77 7.35 -21.35
N ARG A 185 24.68 7.58 -22.31
CA ARG A 185 24.67 6.91 -23.62
C ARG A 185 24.92 5.41 -23.51
N ASN A 186 25.81 4.98 -22.62
CA ASN A 186 26.14 3.57 -22.42
C ASN A 186 25.07 2.76 -21.67
N ARG A 187 24.13 3.41 -20.96
CA ARG A 187 22.99 2.75 -20.29
C ARG A 187 21.80 2.43 -21.20
N LYS A 188 21.80 2.89 -22.46
CA LYS A 188 20.74 2.62 -23.45
C LYS A 188 21.01 1.40 -24.35
N LYS A 189 22.06 0.63 -24.07
CA LYS A 189 22.32 -0.69 -24.65
C LYS A 189 22.04 -1.75 -23.58
#